data_AF-A0A7L4RIE3-F1
#
_entry.id   AF-A0A7L4RIE3-F1
#
_cell.length_a   1.000
_cell.length_b   1.000
_cell.length_c   1.000
_cell.angle_alpha   90.00
_cell.angle_beta   90.00
_cell.angle_gamma   90.00
#
_symmetry.space_group_name_H-M   'P 1'
#
loop_
_entity.id
_entity.type
_entity.pdbx_description
1 polymer ?
#
loop_
_entity_poly.entity_id
_entity_poly.type
_entity_poly.pdbx_seq_one_letter_code
_entity_poly.pdbx_strand_id
1 'polypeptide(L)' 'MQRICPKCNMEESISVKLRLDEKSGEYICPHNQAHRFRLSPDGWLESI' A
#
# COMPACT_ATOMS: atom_id res chain seq x y z
N MET A 1 -7.39 1.06 -11.76
CA MET A 1 -7.68 1.54 -10.39
C MET A 1 -6.36 1.77 -9.68
N GLN A 2 -6.12 2.95 -9.11
CA GLN A 2 -4.88 3.25 -8.38
C GLN A 2 -5.12 2.99 -6.89
N ARG A 3 -4.22 2.27 -6.22
CA ARG A 3 -4.33 1.94 -4.78
C ARG A 3 -3.57 2.97 -3.94
N ILE A 4 -4.20 3.45 -2.87
CA ILE A 4 -3.64 4.48 -1.98
C ILE A 4 -3.14 3.81 -0.69
N CYS A 5 -2.02 4.30 -0.15
CA CYS A 5 -1.48 3.85 1.12
C CYS A 5 -2.44 4.24 2.25
N PRO A 6 -3.09 3.28 2.92
CA PRO A 6 -4.06 3.60 3.97
C PRO A 6 -3.40 4.27 5.18
N LYS A 7 -2.15 3.89 5.51
CA LYS A 7 -1.40 4.48 6.63
C LYS A 7 -1.06 5.96 6.40
N CYS A 8 -0.45 6.31 5.27
CA CYS A 8 -0.15 7.71 4.96
C CYS A 8 -1.44 8.55 4.84
N ASN A 9 -2.51 7.97 4.31
CA ASN A 9 -3.80 8.66 4.25
C ASN A 9 -4.43 8.89 5.63
N MET A 10 -4.16 8.03 6.61
CA MET A 10 -4.67 8.16 7.98
C MET A 10 -3.79 9.05 8.86
N GLU A 11 -2.48 8.89 8.81
CA GLU A 11 -1.52 9.56 9.69
C GLU A 11 -1.25 11.01 9.25
N GLU A 12 -1.08 11.22 7.95
CA GLU A 12 -0.65 12.49 7.39
C GLU A 12 -1.75 13.15 6.54
N SER A 13 -2.91 12.49 6.39
CA SER A 13 -3.98 12.92 5.47
C SER A 13 -3.50 13.09 4.01
N ILE A 14 -2.45 12.35 3.62
CA ILE A 14 -1.90 12.39 2.27
C ILE A 14 -2.28 11.13 1.47
N SER A 15 -2.75 11.34 0.25
CA SER A 15 -3.06 10.27 -0.68
C SER A 15 -1.82 9.84 -1.47
N VAL A 16 -1.03 8.95 -0.88
CA VAL A 16 0.16 8.38 -1.54
C VAL A 16 -0.21 7.12 -2.31
N LYS A 17 0.15 7.06 -3.60
CA LYS A 17 -0.09 5.87 -4.43
C LYS A 17 0.89 4.76 -4.07
N LEU A 18 0.37 3.56 -3.83
CA LEU A 18 1.20 2.37 -3.61
C LEU A 18 1.82 1.92 -4.94
N ARG A 19 3.05 1.43 -4.87
CA ARG A 19 3.73 0.76 -5.98
C ARG A 19 3.66 -0.74 -5.76
N LEU A 20 3.20 -1.48 -6.76
CA LEU A 20 3.28 -2.94 -6.75
C LEU A 20 4.72 -3.38 -7.01
N ASP A 21 5.27 -4.18 -6.12
CA ASP A 21 6.47 -4.95 -6.36
C ASP A 21 6.10 -6.23 -7.10
N GLU A 22 6.51 -6.35 -8.35
CA GLU A 22 6.17 -7.48 -9.20
C GLU A 22 6.90 -8.77 -8.81
N LYS A 23 7.97 -8.69 -7.98
CA LYS A 23 8.71 -9.87 -7.53
C LYS A 23 8.02 -10.53 -6.35
N SER A 24 7.56 -9.74 -5.37
CA SER A 24 6.88 -10.26 -4.17
C SER A 24 5.36 -10.24 -4.27
N GLY A 25 4.78 -9.44 -5.18
CA GLY A 25 3.34 -9.20 -5.26
C GLY A 25 2.82 -8.26 -4.17
N GLU A 26 3.71 -7.52 -3.50
CA GLU A 26 3.39 -6.63 -2.39
C GLU A 26 3.25 -5.19 -2.88
N TYR A 27 2.35 -4.43 -2.25
CA TYR A 27 2.18 -3.01 -2.44
C TYR A 27 3.03 -2.25 -1.42
N ILE A 28 4.00 -1.49 -1.92
CA ILE A 28 4.94 -0.73 -1.11
C ILE A 28 4.60 0.76 -1.22
N CYS A 29 4.57 1.45 -0.08
CA CYS A 29 4.43 2.89 -0.06
C CYS A 29 5.75 3.57 -0.44
N PRO A 30 5.79 4.46 -1.46
CA PRO A 30 6.99 5.19 -1.83
C PRO A 30 7.40 6.26 -0.80
N HIS A 31 6.47 6.73 0.04
CA HIS A 31 6.76 7.70 1.10
C HIS A 31 7.42 7.04 2.31
N ASN A 32 6.98 5.82 2.65
CA ASN A 32 7.52 5.07 3.77
C ASN A 32 7.59 3.57 3.42
N GLN A 33 8.79 3.07 3.15
CA GLN A 33 9.00 1.67 2.77
C GLN A 33 8.64 0.66 3.87
N ALA A 34 8.48 1.11 5.13
CA ALA A 34 7.94 0.28 6.20
C ALA A 34 6.46 -0.05 5.99
N HIS A 35 5.73 0.76 5.23
CA HIS A 35 4.32 0.54 4.92
C HIS A 35 4.21 -0.40 3.71
N ARG A 36 4.15 -1.69 4.01
CA ARG A 36 3.98 -2.77 3.05
C ARG A 36 2.60 -3.40 3.22
N PHE A 37 1.98 -3.74 2.10
CA PHE A 37 0.65 -4.32 2.08
C PHE A 37 0.62 -5.48 1.09
N ARG A 38 -0.12 -6.55 1.38
CA ARG A 38 -0.49 -7.55 0.36
C ARG A 38 -1.92 -7.33 -0.10
N LEU A 39 -2.21 -7.80 -1.30
CA LEU A 39 -3.59 -7.92 -1.76
C LEU A 39 -4.19 -9.25 -1.26
N SER A 40 -5.26 -9.14 -0.48
CA SER A 40 -6.06 -10.28 -0.03
C SER A 40 -6.93 -10.80 -1.19
N PRO A 41 -7.35 -12.08 -1.17
CA PRO A 41 -8.30 -12.62 -2.15
C PRO A 41 -9.62 -11.86 -2.19
N ASP A 42 -10.04 -11.25 -1.09
CA ASP A 42 -11.23 -10.38 -0.98
C ASP A 42 -11.05 -9.00 -1.63
N GLY A 43 -9.88 -8.70 -2.20
CA GLY A 43 -9.58 -7.44 -2.90
C GLY A 43 -9.10 -6.29 -2.02
N TRP A 44 -9.05 -6.50 -0.70
CA TRP A 44 -8.58 -5.54 0.29
C TRP A 44 -7.04 -5.55 0.45
N LEU A 45 -6.49 -4.44 0.97
CA LEU A 45 -5.07 -4.33 1.29
C LEU A 45 -4.85 -4.68 2.76
N GLU A 46 -4.03 -5.69 3.01
CA GLU A 46 -3.63 -6.10 4.35
C GLU A 46 -2.19 -5.67 4.63
N SER A 47 -1.96 -5.00 5.76
CA SER A 47 -0.61 -4.64 6.21
C SER A 47 0.16 -5.89 6.63
N ILE A 48 1.45 -5.94 6.31
CA ILE A 48 2.37 -7.05 6.62
C ILE A 48 3.61 -6.59 7.37
#